data_AF-A0AB36RGC3-F1
#
_entry.id   AF-A0AB36RGC3-F1
#
_cell.length_a   1.000
_cell.length_b   1.000
_cell.length_c   1.000
_cell.angle_alpha   90.00
_cell.angle_beta   90.00
_cell.angle_gamma   90.00
#
_symmetry.space_group_name_H-M   'P 1'
#
loop_
_entity.id
_entity.type
_entity.pdbx_description
1 polymer ?
#
loop_
_entity_poly.entity_id
_entity_poly.type
_entity_poly.pdbx_seq_one_letter_code
_entity_poly.pdbx_strand_id
1 'polypeptide(L)'
;MPRKSVGPRLYLRKDRAGQKVWIIRDGGSDTRTGFAYGERDKAEALLRSYIAGEFKPNRGKPVGFIYFITCLSSPHYPIKIGWSASMAELRLPMLQCGNPNMLTVVGTLVGRQTDEGKLHRYFAHLHVRGEWFLRSDELIEYIGGLPGQSDTYGAEEFDPASAQLSCARAQKQPTSTETNVNEQRT
;
A
#
# COMPACT_ATOMS: atom_id res chain seq x y z
N MET A 1 -8.62 -23.53 33.08
CA MET A 1 -7.72 -24.61 32.63
C MET A 1 -7.20 -24.28 31.23
N PRO A 2 -5.88 -24.26 30.98
CA PRO A 2 -5.35 -24.08 29.63
C PRO A 2 -5.71 -25.31 28.77
N ARG A 3 -6.29 -25.09 27.57
CA ARG A 3 -6.54 -26.18 26.62
C ARG A 3 -5.22 -26.57 25.95
N LYS A 4 -4.89 -27.87 25.92
CA LYS A 4 -3.77 -28.38 25.11
C LYS A 4 -3.97 -27.95 23.65
N SER A 5 -2.94 -27.35 23.05
CA SER A 5 -2.97 -26.98 21.64
C SER A 5 -3.07 -28.24 20.80
N VAL A 6 -4.11 -28.34 19.96
CA VAL A 6 -4.18 -29.39 18.96
C VAL A 6 -3.23 -28.99 17.83
N GLY A 7 -2.26 -29.86 17.52
CA GLY A 7 -1.28 -29.62 16.46
C GLY A 7 -1.90 -29.51 15.05
N PRO A 8 -1.06 -29.35 14.03
CA PRO A 8 -1.50 -29.21 12.64
C PRO A 8 -2.36 -30.38 12.18
N ARG A 9 -3.50 -30.10 11.56
CA ARG A 9 -4.42 -31.15 11.06
C ARG A 9 -5.19 -30.68 9.84
N LEU A 10 -5.64 -31.64 9.02
CA LEU A 10 -6.50 -31.37 7.88
C LEU A 10 -7.93 -31.06 8.32
N TYR A 11 -8.53 -30.09 7.65
CA TYR A 11 -9.92 -29.72 7.75
C TYR A 11 -10.52 -29.59 6.36
N LEU A 12 -11.78 -30.01 6.23
CA LEU A 12 -12.54 -29.80 5.02
C LEU A 12 -13.40 -28.53 5.17
N ARG A 13 -13.24 -27.57 4.27
CA ARG A 13 -13.97 -26.31 4.29
C ARG A 13 -14.63 -26.06 2.93
N LYS A 14 -15.81 -25.44 2.94
CA LYS A 14 -16.46 -24.96 1.71
C LYS A 14 -15.83 -23.62 1.30
N ASP A 15 -15.46 -23.48 0.03
CA ASP A 15 -15.01 -22.20 -0.53
C ASP A 15 -16.19 -21.27 -0.86
N ARG A 16 -15.92 -20.12 -1.50
CA ARG A 16 -16.96 -19.17 -1.91
C ARG A 16 -17.86 -19.71 -3.03
N ALA A 17 -17.38 -20.66 -3.82
CA ALA A 17 -18.12 -21.32 -4.89
C ALA A 17 -18.90 -22.56 -4.40
N GLY A 18 -18.84 -22.88 -3.11
CA GLY A 18 -19.48 -24.04 -2.49
C GLY A 18 -18.70 -25.35 -2.60
N GLN A 19 -17.52 -25.35 -3.23
CA GLN A 19 -16.66 -26.52 -3.38
C GLN A 19 -15.96 -26.86 -2.07
N LYS A 20 -15.84 -28.17 -1.79
CA LYS A 20 -15.18 -28.68 -0.59
C LYS A 20 -13.67 -28.77 -0.86
N VAL A 21 -12.87 -28.04 -0.09
CA VAL A 21 -11.42 -27.91 -0.24
C VAL A 21 -10.73 -28.28 1.08
N TRP A 22 -9.63 -29.00 1.00
CA TRP A 22 -8.79 -29.32 2.16
C TRP A 22 -7.97 -28.10 2.60
N ILE A 23 -7.90 -27.85 3.90
CA ILE A 23 -7.06 -26.82 4.52
C ILE A 23 -6.27 -27.45 5.68
N ILE A 24 -5.06 -26.97 5.93
CA ILE A 24 -4.32 -27.29 7.14
C ILE A 24 -4.67 -26.23 8.19
N ARG A 25 -5.17 -26.66 9.33
CA ARG A 25 -5.38 -25.81 10.49
C ARG A 25 -4.30 -26.09 11.52
N ASP A 26 -3.58 -25.05 11.90
CA ASP A 26 -2.56 -25.10 12.94
C ASP A 26 -2.81 -23.97 13.95
N GLY A 27 -3.27 -24.35 15.14
CA GLY A 27 -3.76 -23.42 16.15
C GLY A 27 -4.87 -22.48 15.62
N GLY A 28 -4.55 -21.19 15.54
CA GLY A 28 -5.43 -20.14 15.03
C GLY A 28 -5.26 -19.81 13.54
N SER A 29 -4.35 -20.49 12.85
CA SER A 29 -4.05 -20.24 11.43
C SER A 29 -4.67 -21.30 10.53
N ASP A 30 -5.31 -20.83 9.45
CA ASP A 30 -5.77 -21.68 8.35
C ASP A 30 -4.84 -21.49 7.14
N THR A 31 -4.38 -22.61 6.59
CA THR A 31 -3.52 -22.66 5.40
C THR A 31 -4.23 -23.45 4.31
N ARG A 32 -4.52 -22.79 3.17
CA ARG A 32 -5.19 -23.48 2.05
C ARG A 32 -4.23 -24.45 1.37
N THR A 33 -4.67 -25.70 1.16
CA THR A 33 -3.88 -26.69 0.42
C THR A 33 -4.07 -26.58 -1.09
N GLY A 34 -5.23 -26.07 -1.54
CA GLY A 34 -5.61 -26.03 -2.96
C GLY A 34 -6.23 -27.34 -3.47
N PHE A 35 -6.24 -28.41 -2.66
CA PHE A 35 -6.76 -29.71 -3.06
C PHE A 35 -8.25 -29.84 -2.82
N ALA A 36 -8.96 -30.35 -3.83
CA ALA A 36 -10.39 -30.62 -3.75
C ALA A 36 -10.68 -31.81 -2.82
N TYR A 37 -11.94 -32.01 -2.45
CA TYR A 37 -12.38 -33.12 -1.59
C TYR A 37 -11.84 -34.50 -2.02
N GLY A 38 -11.82 -34.80 -3.32
CA GLY A 38 -11.33 -36.06 -3.86
C GLY A 38 -9.81 -36.25 -3.81
N GLU A 39 -9.05 -35.20 -3.51
CA GLU A 39 -7.58 -35.20 -3.51
C GLU A 39 -7.01 -35.32 -2.09
N ARG A 40 -7.62 -36.18 -1.28
CA ARG A 40 -7.24 -36.35 0.13
C ARG A 40 -5.79 -36.78 0.31
N ASP A 41 -5.31 -37.73 -0.50
CA ASP A 41 -3.94 -38.25 -0.38
C ASP A 41 -2.89 -37.15 -0.62
N LYS A 42 -3.16 -36.25 -1.57
CA LYS A 42 -2.30 -35.08 -1.82
C LYS A 42 -2.33 -34.11 -0.65
N ALA A 43 -3.50 -33.90 -0.05
CA ALA A 43 -3.63 -33.06 1.14
C ALA A 43 -2.90 -33.66 2.36
N GLU A 44 -2.93 -34.98 2.53
CA GLU A 44 -2.20 -35.68 3.59
C GLU A 44 -0.68 -35.62 3.37
N ALA A 45 -0.21 -35.80 2.13
CA ALA A 45 1.21 -35.60 1.80
C ALA A 45 1.67 -34.17 2.12
N LEU A 46 0.84 -33.16 1.79
CA LEU A 46 1.13 -31.76 2.09
C LEU A 46 1.11 -31.47 3.61
N LEU A 47 0.22 -32.12 4.38
CA LEU A 47 0.26 -32.04 5.85
C LEU A 47 1.54 -32.67 6.42
N ARG A 48 2.03 -33.77 5.85
CA ARG A 48 3.31 -34.37 6.27
C ARG A 48 4.47 -33.40 6.03
N SER A 49 4.55 -32.80 4.84
CA SER A 49 5.56 -31.77 4.54
C SER A 49 5.43 -30.53 5.43
N TYR A 50 4.20 -30.18 5.83
CA TYR A 50 3.94 -29.10 6.79
C TYR A 50 4.50 -29.40 8.17
N ILE A 51 4.22 -30.60 8.70
CA ILE A 51 4.72 -31.05 10.00
C ILE A 51 6.25 -31.17 9.96
N ALA A 52 6.83 -31.60 8.83
CA ALA A 52 8.27 -31.67 8.62
C ALA A 52 8.96 -30.30 8.49
N GLY A 53 8.21 -29.19 8.43
CA GLY A 53 8.75 -27.83 8.34
C GLY A 53 9.20 -27.39 6.94
N GLU A 54 9.01 -28.23 5.92
CA GLU A 54 9.37 -27.95 4.53
C GLU A 54 8.35 -27.04 3.84
N PHE A 55 7.09 -27.11 4.27
CA PHE A 55 6.02 -26.33 3.68
C PHE A 55 5.92 -24.93 4.30
N LYS A 56 6.46 -23.93 3.60
CA LYS A 56 6.21 -22.51 3.89
C LYS A 56 5.05 -22.06 3.01
N PRO A 57 3.81 -21.93 3.52
CA PRO A 57 2.73 -21.42 2.69
C PRO A 57 3.14 -20.05 2.18
N ASN A 58 3.12 -19.89 0.86
CA ASN A 58 3.32 -18.60 0.23
C ASN A 58 2.05 -17.76 0.49
N ARG A 59 1.86 -17.31 1.74
CA ARG A 59 0.93 -16.23 2.11
C ARG A 59 1.52 -14.90 1.65
N GLY A 60 2.08 -14.88 0.44
CA GLY A 60 2.70 -13.71 -0.14
C GLY A 60 1.65 -12.62 -0.15
N LYS A 61 1.83 -11.60 0.68
CA LYS A 61 1.06 -10.36 0.61
C LYS A 61 1.05 -9.92 -0.86
N PRO A 62 -0.08 -9.40 -1.38
CA PRO A 62 -0.21 -9.11 -2.81
C PRO A 62 0.99 -8.29 -3.28
N VAL A 63 1.41 -8.52 -4.52
CA VAL A 63 2.39 -7.64 -5.17
C VAL A 63 1.71 -6.27 -5.31
N GLY A 64 2.42 -5.22 -4.95
CA GLY A 64 1.94 -3.84 -4.97
C GLY A 64 3.09 -2.89 -5.29
N PHE A 65 3.00 -1.67 -4.76
CA PHE A 65 3.96 -0.61 -5.00
C PHE A 65 4.54 -0.10 -3.68
N ILE A 66 5.85 -0.05 -3.62
CA ILE A 66 6.60 0.73 -2.65
C ILE A 66 6.76 2.13 -3.22
N TYR A 67 6.53 3.15 -2.41
CA TYR A 67 6.60 4.54 -2.83
C TYR A 67 7.47 5.37 -1.91
N PHE A 68 8.09 6.39 -2.50
CA PHE A 68 8.92 7.37 -1.85
C PHE A 68 8.23 8.73 -2.01
N ILE A 69 7.88 9.37 -0.89
CA ILE A 69 7.19 10.67 -0.89
C ILE A 69 7.98 11.69 -0.07
N THR A 70 8.15 12.90 -0.58
CA THR A 70 8.77 14.02 0.15
C THR A 70 8.19 15.35 -0.31
N CYS A 71 8.60 16.46 0.31
CA CYS A 71 8.31 17.81 -0.16
C CYS A 71 9.51 18.34 -0.94
N LEU A 72 9.37 18.54 -2.25
CA LEU A 72 10.46 19.04 -3.09
C LEU A 72 10.84 20.50 -2.78
N SER A 73 9.88 21.29 -2.31
CA SER A 73 10.09 22.70 -1.96
C SER A 73 10.99 22.89 -0.73
N SER A 74 11.29 21.82 0.02
CA SER A 74 12.17 21.87 1.19
C SER A 74 13.31 20.85 1.03
N PRO A 75 14.57 21.30 0.83
CA PRO A 75 15.70 20.42 0.54
C PRO A 75 15.98 19.35 1.60
N HIS A 76 15.68 19.63 2.86
CA HIS A 76 15.91 18.71 3.98
C HIS A 76 14.66 17.96 4.44
N TYR A 77 13.56 18.06 3.68
CA TYR A 77 12.31 17.39 4.05
C TYR A 77 12.49 15.86 4.02
N PRO A 78 12.07 15.15 5.08
CA PRO A 78 12.25 13.70 5.17
C PRO A 78 11.47 12.97 4.08
N ILE A 79 11.97 11.79 3.71
CA ILE A 79 11.35 10.90 2.73
C ILE A 79 10.52 9.86 3.47
N LYS A 80 9.26 9.73 3.09
CA LYS A 80 8.39 8.63 3.52
C LYS A 80 8.59 7.42 2.62
N ILE A 81 8.83 6.26 3.21
CA ILE A 81 8.87 4.97 2.49
C ILE A 81 7.64 4.17 2.90
N GLY A 82 6.71 3.94 1.98
CA GLY A 82 5.48 3.20 2.26
C GLY A 82 5.14 2.16 1.20
N TRP A 83 4.24 1.25 1.54
CA TRP A 83 3.71 0.25 0.61
C TRP A 83 2.20 0.41 0.41
N SER A 84 1.73 0.13 -0.80
CA SER A 84 0.32 0.09 -1.16
C SER A 84 0.03 -1.08 -2.09
N ALA A 85 -1.13 -1.73 -1.91
CA ALA A 85 -1.61 -2.75 -2.84
C ALA A 85 -2.05 -2.17 -4.19
N SER A 86 -2.31 -0.86 -4.24
CA SER A 86 -2.64 -0.07 -5.42
C SER A 86 -1.55 0.95 -5.74
N MET A 87 -1.72 1.73 -6.81
CA MET A 87 -0.86 2.85 -7.17
C MET A 87 -0.56 3.80 -5.99
N ALA A 88 0.66 4.33 -5.97
CA ALA A 88 1.21 5.17 -4.92
C ALA A 88 0.50 6.53 -4.82
N GLU A 89 0.14 7.08 -5.97
CA GLU A 89 -0.47 8.40 -6.15
C GLU A 89 -1.82 8.48 -5.44
N LEU A 90 -2.55 7.35 -5.34
CA LEU A 90 -3.82 7.28 -4.63
C LEU A 90 -3.67 7.49 -3.12
N ARG A 91 -2.45 7.32 -2.56
CA ARG A 91 -2.16 7.57 -1.14
C ARG A 91 -1.80 9.02 -0.86
N LEU A 92 -1.37 9.76 -1.87
CA LEU A 92 -0.87 11.13 -1.72
C LEU A 92 -1.93 12.08 -1.12
N PRO A 93 -3.20 12.12 -1.58
CA PRO A 93 -4.21 13.01 -0.99
C PRO A 93 -4.47 12.71 0.50
N MET A 94 -4.50 11.43 0.88
CA MET A 94 -4.71 11.04 2.28
C MET A 94 -3.56 11.50 3.19
N LEU A 95 -2.32 11.45 2.69
CA LEU A 95 -1.14 11.92 3.43
C LEU A 95 -1.08 13.44 3.49
N GLN A 96 -1.52 14.12 2.42
CA GLN A 96 -1.58 15.58 2.33
C GLN A 96 -2.57 16.18 3.34
N CYS A 97 -3.70 15.53 3.62
CA CYS A 97 -4.69 16.03 4.59
C CYS A 97 -4.10 16.32 5.99
N GLY A 98 -3.06 15.58 6.38
CA GLY A 98 -2.37 15.77 7.67
C GLY A 98 -1.03 16.52 7.56
N ASN A 99 -0.68 17.04 6.39
CA ASN A 99 0.61 17.67 6.14
C ASN A 99 0.43 19.04 5.45
N PRO A 100 0.88 20.14 6.04
CA PRO A 100 0.79 21.45 5.40
C PRO A 100 1.74 21.62 4.21
N ASN A 101 2.82 20.83 4.14
CA ASN A 101 3.79 20.91 3.05
C ASN A 101 3.31 20.09 1.85
N MET A 102 3.49 20.62 0.64
CA MET A 102 3.08 19.92 -0.58
C MET A 102 3.95 18.67 -0.77
N LEU A 103 3.31 17.51 -0.75
CA LEU A 103 3.96 16.22 -0.91
C LEU A 103 3.99 15.80 -2.38
N THR A 104 5.07 15.12 -2.77
CA THR A 104 5.29 14.63 -4.12
C THR A 104 5.84 13.21 -4.06
N VAL A 105 5.34 12.32 -4.92
CA VAL A 105 5.91 10.98 -5.12
C VAL A 105 7.18 11.16 -5.96
N VAL A 106 8.34 10.81 -5.39
CA VAL A 106 9.66 10.94 -6.06
C VAL A 106 10.18 9.64 -6.63
N GLY A 107 9.53 8.52 -6.32
CA GLY A 107 9.88 7.21 -6.87
C GLY A 107 8.86 6.15 -6.48
N THR A 108 8.76 5.13 -7.32
CA THR A 108 7.97 3.93 -7.04
C THR A 108 8.75 2.68 -7.44
N LEU A 109 8.50 1.59 -6.72
CA LEU A 109 9.10 0.29 -6.96
C LEU A 109 8.02 -0.78 -6.83
N VAL A 110 7.87 -1.64 -7.84
CA VAL A 110 7.00 -2.81 -7.72
C VAL A 110 7.58 -3.77 -6.69
N GLY A 111 6.79 -4.11 -5.66
CA GLY A 111 7.27 -4.92 -4.55
C GLY A 111 6.18 -5.35 -3.59
N ARG A 112 6.53 -6.19 -2.62
CA ARG A 112 5.62 -6.61 -1.55
C ARG A 112 5.85 -5.75 -0.30
N GLN A 113 4.89 -5.79 0.62
CA GLN A 113 5.09 -5.16 1.93
C GLN A 113 6.32 -5.72 2.68
N THR A 114 6.73 -6.96 2.40
CA THR A 114 7.97 -7.51 2.96
C THR A 114 9.23 -6.83 2.42
N ASP A 115 9.18 -6.32 1.19
CA ASP A 115 10.31 -5.62 0.57
C ASP A 115 10.40 -4.19 1.12
N GLU A 116 9.26 -3.55 1.43
CA GLU A 116 9.25 -2.30 2.20
C GLU A 116 9.88 -2.49 3.60
N GLY A 117 9.53 -3.56 4.31
CA GLY A 117 10.17 -3.88 5.59
C GLY A 117 11.66 -4.25 5.48
N LYS A 118 12.16 -4.63 4.28
CA LYS A 118 13.61 -4.75 4.04
C LYS A 118 14.24 -3.37 3.88
N LEU A 119 13.59 -2.47 3.14
CA LEU A 119 14.08 -1.09 2.96
C LEU A 119 14.09 -0.30 4.27
N HIS A 120 13.08 -0.44 5.11
CA HIS A 120 13.07 0.18 6.44
C HIS A 120 14.23 -0.31 7.31
N ARG A 121 14.59 -1.59 7.22
CA ARG A 121 15.76 -2.14 7.92
C ARG A 121 17.07 -1.67 7.32
N TYR A 122 17.14 -1.60 6.00
CA TYR A 122 18.32 -1.14 5.27
C TYR A 122 18.63 0.33 5.58
N PHE A 123 17.62 1.19 5.61
CA PHE A 123 17.73 2.62 5.95
C PHE A 123 17.43 2.92 7.42
N ALA A 124 17.56 1.95 8.32
CA ALA A 124 17.23 2.13 9.73
C ALA A 124 18.08 3.24 10.39
N HIS A 125 19.31 3.45 9.93
CA HIS A 125 20.19 4.55 10.38
C HIS A 125 19.67 5.94 10.00
N LEU A 126 18.78 6.04 9.02
CA LEU A 126 18.15 7.30 8.59
C LEU A 126 16.76 7.48 9.20
N HIS A 127 16.27 6.53 10.00
CA HIS A 127 14.91 6.57 10.53
C HIS A 127 14.69 7.77 11.45
N VAL A 128 13.66 8.57 11.16
CA VAL A 128 13.28 9.73 11.99
C VAL A 128 12.12 9.33 12.90
N ARG A 129 10.99 8.95 12.30
CA ARG A 129 9.77 8.57 13.03
C ARG A 129 8.79 7.86 12.11
N GLY A 130 8.17 6.78 12.60
CA GLY A 130 7.14 6.06 11.85
C GLY A 130 7.70 5.50 10.54
N GLU A 131 7.22 6.01 9.41
CA GLU A 131 7.69 5.62 8.06
C GLU A 131 8.53 6.72 7.39
N TRP A 132 9.00 7.71 8.15
CA TRP A 132 9.79 8.85 7.66
C TRP A 132 11.27 8.69 7.96
N PHE A 133 12.10 8.97 6.95
CA PHE A 133 13.55 8.81 6.93
C PHE A 133 14.23 10.12 6.52
N LEU A 134 15.43 10.36 7.03
CA LEU A 134 16.25 11.50 6.64
C LEU A 134 16.54 11.43 5.14
N ARG A 135 16.46 12.58 4.48
CA ARG A 135 16.83 12.73 3.08
C ARG A 135 18.37 12.81 2.97
N SER A 136 19.00 11.66 2.88
CA SER A 136 20.45 11.53 2.64
C SER A 136 20.75 11.28 1.17
N ASP A 137 22.01 11.50 0.78
CA ASP A 137 22.49 11.22 -0.57
C ASP A 137 22.30 9.74 -0.93
N GLU A 138 22.61 8.82 -0.01
CA GLU A 138 22.41 7.37 -0.20
C GLU A 138 20.95 7.02 -0.56
N LEU A 139 19.98 7.62 0.13
CA LEU A 139 18.56 7.36 -0.14
C LEU A 139 18.11 8.00 -1.45
N ILE A 140 18.64 9.16 -1.80
CA ILE A 140 18.37 9.83 -3.08
C ILE A 140 18.95 9.04 -4.25
N GLU A 141 20.20 8.58 -4.14
CA GLU A 141 20.85 7.72 -5.13
C GLU A 141 20.09 6.41 -5.32
N TYR A 142 19.64 5.78 -4.23
CA TYR A 142 18.79 4.59 -4.29
C TYR A 142 17.51 4.84 -5.09
N ILE A 143 16.85 5.99 -4.87
CA ILE A 143 15.62 6.37 -5.57
C ILE A 143 15.89 6.67 -7.05
N GLY A 144 16.98 7.37 -7.36
CA GLY A 144 17.39 7.70 -8.72
C GLY A 144 17.79 6.48 -9.56
N GLY A 145 18.27 5.41 -8.92
CA GLY A 145 18.59 4.13 -9.56
C GLY A 145 17.39 3.22 -9.83
N LEU A 146 16.16 3.63 -9.49
CA LEU A 146 14.98 2.78 -9.67
C LEU A 146 14.59 2.66 -11.16
N PRO A 147 14.28 1.45 -11.66
CA PRO A 147 13.86 1.26 -13.04
C PRO A 147 12.50 1.92 -13.30
N GLY A 148 12.40 2.72 -14.37
CA GLY A 148 11.14 3.31 -14.82
C GLY A 148 10.80 4.69 -14.25
N GLN A 149 11.79 5.45 -13.75
CA GLN A 149 11.60 6.89 -13.59
C GLN A 149 11.42 7.52 -14.98
N SER A 150 10.24 8.09 -15.24
CA SER A 150 10.10 9.06 -16.32
C SER A 150 10.83 10.34 -15.90
N ASP A 151 11.87 10.69 -16.65
CA ASP A 151 12.77 11.83 -16.49
C ASP A 151 12.08 13.14 -16.07
N THR A 152 11.87 13.34 -14.77
CA THR A 152 11.38 14.63 -14.21
C THR A 152 12.42 15.31 -13.34
N TYR A 153 13.62 14.73 -13.23
CA TYR A 153 14.80 15.38 -12.67
C TYR A 153 15.72 15.87 -13.80
N GLY A 154 15.20 16.80 -14.59
CA GLY A 154 15.95 17.53 -15.60
C GLY A 154 15.29 18.90 -15.79
N ALA A 155 15.97 19.94 -15.31
CA ALA A 155 15.67 21.37 -15.44
C ALA A 155 14.58 21.75 -16.45
N GLU A 156 13.46 22.33 -15.97
CA GLU A 156 12.91 23.62 -16.43
C GLU A 156 11.98 24.17 -15.33
N GLU A 157 11.88 25.50 -15.28
CA GLU A 157 11.35 26.33 -14.19
C GLU A 157 9.92 25.95 -13.73
N PHE A 158 9.76 25.74 -12.43
CA PHE A 158 8.46 25.60 -11.80
C PHE A 158 7.79 26.98 -11.69
N ASP A 159 6.82 27.27 -12.56
CA ASP A 159 5.96 28.46 -12.46
C ASP A 159 4.94 28.28 -11.32
N PRO A 160 5.07 29.04 -10.20
CA PRO A 160 4.19 28.91 -9.05
C PRO A 160 2.74 29.38 -9.30
N ALA A 161 2.42 29.98 -10.45
CA ALA A 161 1.08 30.50 -10.76
C ALA A 161 0.05 29.40 -11.14
N SER A 162 0.49 28.19 -11.48
CA SER A 162 -0.38 27.11 -11.96
C SER A 162 -1.09 26.30 -10.85
N ALA A 163 -0.61 26.39 -9.59
CA ALA A 163 -1.10 25.56 -8.48
C ALA A 163 -2.36 26.10 -7.76
N GLN A 164 -2.86 27.29 -8.12
CA GLN A 164 -4.00 27.90 -7.43
C GLN A 164 -5.40 27.47 -7.95
N LEU A 165 -5.50 26.76 -9.08
CA LEU A 165 -6.80 26.48 -9.70
C LEU A 165 -7.50 25.18 -9.29
N SER A 166 -6.88 24.29 -8.50
CA SER A 166 -7.53 23.03 -8.09
C SER A 166 -8.23 23.06 -6.72
N CYS A 167 -8.01 24.10 -5.90
CA CYS A 167 -8.66 24.20 -4.58
C CYS A 167 -9.98 25.00 -4.59
N ALA A 168 -10.32 25.71 -5.66
CA ALA A 168 -11.50 26.59 -5.71
C ALA A 168 -12.80 25.90 -6.18
N ARG A 169 -12.78 24.65 -6.67
CA ARG A 169 -13.98 24.01 -7.25
C ARG A 169 -14.83 23.20 -6.26
N ALA A 170 -14.47 23.18 -4.98
CA ALA A 170 -15.16 22.39 -3.94
C ALA A 170 -15.89 23.25 -2.89
N GLN A 171 -16.41 24.43 -3.26
CA GLN A 171 -17.27 25.22 -2.40
C GLN A 171 -18.59 25.58 -3.08
N LYS A 172 -19.64 24.88 -2.62
CA LYS A 172 -21.05 25.29 -2.49
C LYS A 172 -21.58 26.38 -3.43
N GLN A 173 -22.65 26.06 -4.17
CA GLN A 173 -23.75 27.01 -4.32
C GLN A 173 -24.97 26.52 -3.49
N PRO A 174 -25.49 27.34 -2.56
CA PRO A 174 -26.72 27.06 -1.85
C PRO A 174 -27.95 27.35 -2.71
N THR A 175 -28.99 26.58 -2.46
CA THR A 175 -30.38 26.80 -2.85
C THR A 175 -30.94 28.06 -2.18
N SER A 176 -31.51 28.99 -2.95
CA SER A 176 -32.60 29.84 -2.47
C SER A 176 -33.36 30.47 -3.64
N THR A 177 -34.62 30.08 -3.72
CA THR A 177 -35.75 30.76 -4.33
C THR A 177 -35.79 32.23 -3.89
N GLU A 178 -35.93 33.18 -4.81
CA GLU A 178 -36.56 34.47 -4.50
C GLU A 178 -37.13 35.16 -5.74
N THR A 179 -38.25 35.81 -5.51
CA THR A 179 -39.27 36.31 -6.42
C THR A 179 -39.05 37.78 -6.75
N ASN A 180 -39.27 38.22 -8.00
CA ASN A 180 -39.54 39.64 -8.35
C ASN A 180 -40.15 39.63 -9.78
N VAL A 181 -41.43 39.89 -10.05
CA VAL A 181 -42.28 41.09 -9.87
C VAL A 181 -41.75 42.34 -10.58
N ASN A 182 -42.47 42.71 -11.67
CA ASN A 182 -42.58 44.03 -12.31
C ASN A 182 -41.33 44.54 -13.08
N GLU A 183 -41.39 45.13 -14.28
CA GLU A 183 -42.25 46.24 -14.71
C GLU A 183 -42.38 46.36 -16.24
N GLN A 184 -43.56 46.80 -16.67
CA GLN A 184 -43.88 47.32 -18.01
C GLN A 184 -43.43 48.78 -18.14
N ARG A 185 -42.73 49.10 -19.23
CA ARG A 185 -42.63 50.40 -19.96
C ARG A 185 -41.50 50.18 -20.97
N THR A 186 -41.70 50.30 -22.28
CA THR A 186 -42.20 51.46 -23.02
C THR A 186 -42.61 51.01 -24.41
#